data_AF-A0A932BY63-F1
#
_entry.id   AF-A0A932BY63-F1
#
_cell.length_a   1.000
_cell.length_b   1.000
_cell.length_c   1.000
_cell.angle_alpha   90.00
_cell.angle_beta   90.00
_cell.angle_gamma   90.00
#
_symmetry.space_group_name_H-M   'P 1'
#
loop_
_entity.id
_entity.type
_entity.pdbx_description
1 polymer ?
#
loop_
_entity_poly.entity_id
_entity_poly.type
_entity_poly.pdbx_seq_one_letter_code
_entity_poly.pdbx_strand_id
1 'polypeptide(L)'
;MILPRARWVFPAASTPPADLESAAADQGLASWAVQLLMRRGVTDGEALSRYLGEPRVGLHDPRLLPDADLFRARLERARDARELVMVFGDFDADGITGLAVITLALRTFGIAAIPYVPSRLDEGHGLSMAAVDAAERERARVLITVDTGTTSIAEIAAAQARGIDVLVTDHHRVPADLPNAHAIVNAHRTESGYPDPQLSGAGIAFTLARLLLGDGPDALDLADLAAIGTIADVATILGENRAIVRLGLERIRARPRPGLAALLARANVAPADVDVESLSFAIAPRLNAAGRVGEAMDAARLLLTADPDEAAALADVLEAANVQRRDLTKQAVADARMAAGSVEGAAVTIVRGPWPVGVVGLVAARLADEHGRPAIVGANLGDVVRASCRGDGRLHLADALAACGDLLIRHGGHAGAAGFEIASADWDGFRARFLAFAGAALPREQERVLDVDLAVPALEVDYRFHAGVAKLGPWGMGNPEPLIAVRGLMVTRAREVNGGHTQLVLKRRLDVLDGIAFGWPELAALVREGDRVDVVARLVSRRFGGVESLQLDIRDVAHAPDVAHAPDVAHAPDVAHAPDVAHAPDVAHAPDVARRNLEGGSRITGTRPPVAVGPEPDPVGSARVMRLDA
;
A
#
# COMPACT_ATOMS: atom_id res chain seq x y z
N MET A 1 -10.39 15.35 -33.85
CA MET A 1 -9.32 15.50 -32.84
C MET A 1 -9.62 14.51 -31.74
N ILE A 2 -8.70 13.58 -31.46
CA ILE A 2 -8.84 12.59 -30.40
C ILE A 2 -8.47 13.28 -29.08
N LEU A 3 -9.44 13.42 -28.17
CA LEU A 3 -9.23 14.01 -26.85
C LEU A 3 -9.04 12.90 -25.81
N PRO A 4 -8.09 13.04 -24.88
CA PRO A 4 -7.87 12.05 -23.83
C PRO A 4 -9.03 12.03 -22.82
N ARG A 5 -9.23 10.87 -22.18
CA ARG A 5 -10.24 10.65 -21.13
C ARG A 5 -9.84 11.21 -19.76
N ALA A 6 -8.57 11.58 -19.61
CA ALA A 6 -7.97 12.19 -18.43
C ALA A 6 -6.93 13.26 -18.84
N ARG A 7 -6.68 14.24 -17.96
CA ARG A 7 -5.55 15.16 -18.11
C ARG A 7 -4.26 14.43 -17.74
N TRP A 8 -3.36 14.28 -18.71
CA TRP A 8 -2.07 13.63 -18.50
C TRP A 8 -1.13 14.57 -17.75
N VAL A 9 -0.58 14.08 -16.64
CA VAL A 9 0.43 14.80 -15.85
C VAL A 9 1.77 14.14 -16.10
N PHE A 10 2.63 14.87 -16.80
CA PHE A 10 4.00 14.44 -17.07
C PHE A 10 4.93 14.81 -15.90
N PRO A 11 5.98 14.03 -15.65
CA PRO A 11 6.88 14.29 -14.54
C PRO A 11 7.79 15.48 -14.85
N ALA A 12 8.09 16.27 -13.82
CA ALA A 12 9.22 17.19 -13.88
C ALA A 12 10.53 16.38 -13.95
N ALA A 13 11.47 16.83 -14.77
CA ALA A 13 12.82 16.28 -14.77
C ALA A 13 13.60 16.83 -13.57
N SER A 14 14.30 15.96 -12.86
CA SER A 14 15.14 16.31 -11.70
C SER A 14 16.59 15.97 -11.99
N THR A 15 17.55 16.81 -11.58
CA THR A 15 18.97 16.44 -11.67
C THR A 15 19.28 15.37 -10.61
N PRO A 16 19.79 14.18 -10.98
CA PRO A 16 20.21 13.18 -10.00
C PRO A 16 21.43 13.66 -9.21
N PRO A 17 21.56 13.28 -7.93
CA PRO A 17 22.83 13.41 -7.20
C PRO A 17 23.97 12.67 -7.89
N ALA A 18 25.19 13.20 -7.81
CA ALA A 18 26.33 12.68 -8.57
C ALA A 18 26.74 11.25 -8.15
N ASP A 19 26.53 10.88 -6.89
CA ASP A 19 26.74 9.53 -6.38
C ASP A 19 25.70 8.53 -6.92
N LEU A 20 24.42 8.94 -6.98
CA LEU A 20 23.34 8.17 -7.60
C LEU A 20 23.58 7.98 -9.09
N GLU A 21 24.00 9.04 -9.80
CA GLU A 21 24.31 8.98 -11.23
C GLU A 21 25.50 8.06 -11.53
N SER A 22 26.57 8.13 -10.73
CA SER A 22 27.71 7.21 -10.84
C SER A 22 27.29 5.75 -10.59
N ALA A 23 26.59 5.47 -9.49
CA ALA A 23 26.14 4.12 -9.15
C ALA A 23 25.15 3.56 -10.18
N ALA A 24 24.32 4.41 -10.79
CA ALA A 24 23.42 4.04 -11.87
C ALA A 24 24.17 3.69 -13.16
N ALA A 25 25.23 4.44 -13.50
CA ALA A 25 26.08 4.16 -14.65
C ALA A 25 26.82 2.82 -14.49
N ASP A 26 27.36 2.53 -13.29
CA ASP A 26 28.03 1.26 -12.97
C ASP A 26 27.09 0.04 -13.11
N GLN A 27 25.81 0.23 -12.80
CA GLN A 27 24.75 -0.79 -12.97
C GLN A 27 24.16 -0.84 -14.41
N GLY A 28 24.64 0.01 -15.33
CA GLY A 28 24.15 0.09 -16.71
C GLY A 28 22.70 0.55 -16.82
N LEU A 29 22.23 1.40 -15.91
CA LEU A 29 20.88 1.95 -15.94
C LEU A 29 20.77 3.11 -16.93
N ALA A 30 19.65 3.17 -17.64
CA ALA A 30 19.32 4.33 -18.47
C ALA A 30 18.85 5.50 -17.59
N SER A 31 19.06 6.74 -18.07
CA SER A 31 18.68 7.97 -17.36
C SER A 31 17.19 8.00 -16.95
N TRP A 32 16.29 7.49 -17.81
CA TRP A 32 14.86 7.39 -17.50
C TRP A 32 14.58 6.51 -16.28
N ALA A 33 15.39 5.48 -16.03
CA ALA A 33 15.23 4.58 -14.88
C ALA A 33 15.65 5.30 -13.59
N VAL A 34 16.71 6.10 -13.63
CA VAL A 34 17.14 6.94 -12.50
C VAL A 34 16.04 7.94 -12.13
N GLN A 35 15.44 8.62 -13.12
CA GLN A 35 14.31 9.55 -12.88
C GLN A 35 13.09 8.86 -12.26
N LEU A 36 12.83 7.61 -12.63
CA LEU A 36 11.75 6.80 -12.04
C LEU A 36 12.06 6.37 -10.60
N LEU A 37 13.30 5.96 -10.34
CA LEU A 37 13.76 5.54 -9.02
C LEU A 37 13.80 6.71 -8.02
N MET A 38 14.25 7.91 -8.43
CA MET A 38 14.22 9.10 -7.58
C MET A 38 12.81 9.45 -7.08
N ARG A 39 11.79 9.33 -7.94
CA ARG A 39 10.37 9.56 -7.56
C ARG A 39 9.81 8.48 -6.63
N ARG A 40 10.50 7.34 -6.51
CA ARG A 40 10.20 6.24 -5.58
C ARG A 40 11.07 6.29 -4.31
N GLY A 41 11.72 7.42 -4.06
CA GLY A 41 12.55 7.64 -2.86
C GLY A 41 13.96 7.07 -2.92
N VAL A 42 14.43 6.60 -4.08
CA VAL A 42 15.83 6.17 -4.27
C VAL A 42 16.68 7.40 -4.61
N THR A 43 17.22 8.04 -3.58
CA THR A 43 17.85 9.36 -3.68
C THR A 43 19.37 9.37 -3.81
N ASP A 44 20.03 8.26 -3.50
CA ASP A 44 21.49 8.15 -3.39
C ASP A 44 21.99 6.77 -3.85
N GLY A 45 23.30 6.64 -4.03
CA GLY A 45 23.93 5.39 -4.48
C GLY A 45 23.75 4.20 -3.53
N GLU A 46 23.58 4.44 -2.22
CA GLU A 46 23.38 3.38 -1.24
C GLU A 46 21.94 2.83 -1.32
N ALA A 47 20.95 3.72 -1.40
CA ALA A 47 19.56 3.37 -1.65
C ALA A 47 19.41 2.60 -2.98
N LEU A 48 20.14 2.99 -4.03
CA LEU A 48 20.15 2.27 -5.30
C LEU A 48 20.72 0.85 -5.16
N SER A 49 21.83 0.72 -4.42
CA SER A 49 22.45 -0.57 -4.12
C SER A 49 21.49 -1.50 -3.35
N ARG A 50 20.80 -0.97 -2.32
CA ARG A 50 19.74 -1.71 -1.59
C ARG A 50 18.55 -2.07 -2.49
N TYR A 51 18.16 -1.21 -3.42
CA TYR A 51 17.00 -1.42 -4.30
C TYR A 51 17.22 -2.52 -5.36
N LEU A 52 18.41 -2.55 -5.99
CA LEU A 52 18.74 -3.44 -7.12
C LEU A 52 19.63 -4.63 -6.75
N GLY A 53 20.44 -4.53 -5.69
CA GLY A 53 21.40 -5.55 -5.28
C GLY A 53 20.77 -6.83 -4.73
N GLU A 54 21.55 -7.62 -4.00
CA GLU A 54 21.05 -8.81 -3.32
C GLU A 54 19.96 -8.42 -2.30
N PRO A 55 18.78 -9.06 -2.28
CA PRO A 55 17.66 -8.66 -1.44
C PRO A 55 18.01 -8.46 0.05
N ARG A 56 18.83 -9.36 0.61
CA ARG A 56 19.28 -9.31 2.02
C ARG A 56 20.00 -8.03 2.43
N VAL A 57 20.56 -7.26 1.47
CA VAL A 57 21.25 -5.99 1.74
C VAL A 57 20.26 -4.86 2.06
N GLY A 58 18.99 -5.01 1.67
CA GLY A 58 17.90 -4.10 2.06
C GLY A 58 17.25 -4.43 3.40
N LEU A 59 17.76 -5.40 4.16
CA LEU A 59 17.26 -5.74 5.50
C LEU A 59 17.97 -4.91 6.58
N HIS A 60 17.24 -4.51 7.62
CA HIS A 60 17.75 -3.73 8.75
C HIS A 60 18.07 -4.61 9.98
N ASP A 61 18.79 -4.05 10.98
CA ASP A 61 19.06 -4.76 12.24
C ASP A 61 17.77 -4.85 13.08
N PRO A 62 17.27 -6.05 13.41
CA PRO A 62 16.08 -6.21 14.24
C PRO A 62 16.11 -5.52 15.61
N ARG A 63 17.30 -5.26 16.17
CA ARG A 63 17.46 -4.58 17.48
C ARG A 63 17.06 -3.10 17.45
N LEU A 64 16.91 -2.51 16.27
CA LEU A 64 16.44 -1.13 16.12
C LEU A 64 14.93 -0.99 16.35
N LEU A 65 14.17 -2.10 16.39
CA LEU A 65 12.76 -2.06 16.76
C LEU A 65 12.60 -1.81 18.27
N PRO A 66 11.60 -1.01 18.69
CA PRO A 66 11.27 -0.84 20.10
C PRO A 66 11.04 -2.18 20.81
N ASP A 67 11.52 -2.27 22.05
CA ASP A 67 11.47 -3.45 22.93
C ASP A 67 12.02 -4.77 22.34
N ALA A 68 12.75 -4.76 21.22
CA ALA A 68 13.35 -5.96 20.63
C ALA A 68 14.18 -6.77 21.65
N ASP A 69 15.03 -6.11 22.43
CA ASP A 69 15.82 -6.78 23.46
C ASP A 69 14.98 -7.35 24.61
N LEU A 70 13.87 -6.70 24.99
CA LEU A 70 12.94 -7.21 26.00
C LEU A 70 12.19 -8.45 25.49
N PHE A 71 11.71 -8.40 24.24
CA PHE A 71 11.08 -9.52 23.54
C PHE A 71 12.03 -10.73 23.50
N ARG A 72 13.27 -10.52 23.06
CA ARG A 72 14.31 -11.55 22.98
C ARG A 72 14.64 -12.13 24.36
N ALA A 73 14.89 -11.28 25.35
CA ALA A 73 15.22 -11.72 26.72
C ALA A 73 14.06 -12.48 27.39
N ARG A 74 12.79 -12.14 27.09
CA ARG A 74 11.63 -12.91 27.60
C ARG A 74 11.58 -14.31 27.01
N LEU A 75 11.88 -14.46 25.72
CA LEU A 75 11.85 -15.74 25.04
C LEU A 75 13.07 -16.62 25.40
N GLU A 76 14.24 -16.04 25.65
CA GLU A 76 15.36 -16.77 26.23
C GLU A 76 14.99 -17.37 27.60
N ARG A 77 14.34 -16.60 28.48
CA ARG A 77 13.79 -17.14 29.74
C ARG A 77 12.75 -18.23 29.51
N ALA A 78 11.85 -18.07 28.53
CA ALA A 78 10.83 -19.07 28.20
C ALA A 78 11.45 -20.40 27.73
N ARG A 79 12.45 -20.34 26.85
CA ARG A 79 13.20 -21.49 26.36
C ARG A 79 13.90 -22.22 27.50
N ASP A 80 14.64 -21.48 28.33
CA ASP A 80 15.46 -22.06 29.39
C ASP A 80 14.61 -22.68 30.51
N ALA A 81 13.43 -22.11 30.78
CA ALA A 81 12.43 -22.65 31.70
C ALA A 81 11.46 -23.68 31.05
N ARG A 82 11.58 -23.94 29.74
CA ARG A 82 10.69 -24.81 28.94
C ARG A 82 9.20 -24.44 29.04
N GLU A 83 8.93 -23.14 29.05
CA GLU A 83 7.58 -22.60 29.07
C GLU A 83 6.86 -22.83 27.73
N LEU A 84 5.54 -23.02 27.81
CA LEU A 84 4.66 -23.02 26.64
C LEU A 84 4.35 -21.57 26.24
N VAL A 85 4.48 -21.30 24.95
CA VAL A 85 4.14 -20.00 24.34
C VAL A 85 2.93 -20.16 23.44
N MET A 86 1.93 -19.30 23.61
CA MET A 86 0.83 -19.16 22.66
C MET A 86 1.11 -18.00 21.70
N VAL A 87 0.90 -18.22 20.41
CA VAL A 87 1.05 -17.21 19.36
C VAL A 87 -0.33 -16.90 18.80
N PHE A 88 -0.86 -15.72 19.14
CA PHE A 88 -2.09 -15.16 18.60
C PHE A 88 -1.77 -14.36 17.33
N GLY A 89 -2.51 -14.56 16.25
CA GLY A 89 -2.45 -13.74 15.04
C GLY A 89 -3.85 -13.46 14.53
N ASP A 90 -4.06 -12.29 13.90
CA ASP A 90 -5.39 -11.96 13.37
C ASP A 90 -5.83 -12.93 12.24
N PHE A 91 -7.13 -13.00 11.99
CA PHE A 91 -7.83 -13.94 11.08
C PHE A 91 -7.64 -13.69 9.57
N ASP A 92 -6.61 -12.95 9.22
CA ASP A 92 -6.34 -12.29 7.95
C ASP A 92 -4.96 -12.77 7.44
N ALA A 93 -4.64 -12.57 6.16
CA ALA A 93 -3.42 -13.14 5.60
C ALA A 93 -2.12 -12.57 6.20
N ASP A 94 -2.10 -11.34 6.74
CA ASP A 94 -0.90 -10.82 7.40
C ASP A 94 -0.76 -11.41 8.81
N GLY A 95 -1.79 -11.30 9.64
CA GLY A 95 -1.86 -11.98 10.95
C GLY A 95 -1.60 -13.49 10.90
N ILE A 96 -2.20 -14.23 9.95
CA ILE A 96 -2.01 -15.68 9.78
C ILE A 96 -0.58 -16.03 9.33
N THR A 97 0.00 -15.27 8.40
CA THR A 97 1.38 -15.53 7.94
C THR A 97 2.41 -15.12 8.99
N GLY A 98 2.23 -13.99 9.67
CA GLY A 98 3.07 -13.55 10.79
C GLY A 98 3.04 -14.53 11.98
N LEU A 99 1.86 -15.04 12.34
CA LEU A 99 1.73 -16.13 13.32
C LEU A 99 2.51 -17.36 12.90
N ALA A 100 2.46 -17.74 11.61
CA ALA A 100 3.19 -18.89 11.11
C ALA A 100 4.72 -18.65 11.14
N VAL A 101 5.19 -17.44 10.81
CA VAL A 101 6.59 -17.01 10.95
C VAL A 101 7.07 -17.14 12.40
N ILE A 102 6.37 -16.52 13.36
CA ILE A 102 6.76 -16.56 14.78
C ILE A 102 6.68 -17.99 15.34
N THR A 103 5.63 -18.74 15.03
CA THR A 103 5.46 -20.13 15.51
C THR A 103 6.60 -21.04 15.02
N LEU A 104 7.03 -20.90 13.77
CA LEU A 104 8.16 -21.66 13.23
C LEU A 104 9.49 -21.18 13.81
N ALA A 105 9.69 -19.87 13.92
CA ALA A 105 10.90 -19.32 14.52
C ALA A 105 11.10 -19.77 15.99
N LEU A 106 10.02 -19.75 16.79
CA LEU A 106 10.03 -20.26 18.17
C LEU A 106 10.40 -21.75 18.23
N ARG A 107 9.82 -22.58 17.34
CA ARG A 107 10.12 -24.03 17.29
C ARG A 107 11.59 -24.28 16.94
N THR A 108 12.15 -23.58 15.96
CA THR A 108 13.58 -23.65 15.63
C THR A 108 14.46 -23.12 16.77
N PHE A 109 14.02 -22.09 17.49
CA PHE A 109 14.70 -21.54 18.67
C PHE A 109 14.61 -22.45 19.92
N GLY A 110 13.86 -23.56 19.85
CA GLY A 110 13.74 -24.56 20.92
C GLY A 110 12.59 -24.31 21.90
N ILE A 111 11.58 -23.53 21.53
CA ILE A 111 10.40 -23.21 22.34
C ILE A 111 9.17 -24.00 21.83
N ALA A 112 8.38 -24.53 22.75
CA ALA A 112 7.08 -25.11 22.44
C ALA A 112 6.08 -23.99 22.14
N ALA A 113 5.61 -23.91 20.89
CA ALA A 113 4.69 -22.87 20.41
C ALA A 113 3.38 -23.45 19.85
N ILE A 114 2.25 -22.96 20.36
CA ILE A 114 0.89 -23.28 19.90
C ILE A 114 0.24 -22.05 19.25
N PRO A 115 -0.36 -22.17 18.04
CA PRO A 115 -1.05 -21.07 17.38
C PRO A 115 -2.47 -20.87 17.92
N TYR A 116 -2.95 -19.62 17.91
CA TYR A 116 -4.34 -19.22 18.10
C TYR A 116 -4.73 -18.19 17.03
N VAL A 117 -5.90 -18.34 16.42
CA VAL A 117 -6.46 -17.40 15.45
C VAL A 117 -7.93 -17.16 15.84
N PRO A 118 -8.39 -15.91 16.00
CA PRO A 118 -9.73 -15.61 16.50
C PRO A 118 -10.82 -15.88 15.46
N SER A 119 -12.04 -16.16 15.93
CA SER A 119 -13.24 -16.12 15.08
C SER A 119 -13.57 -14.68 14.66
N ARG A 120 -13.54 -14.40 13.36
CA ARG A 120 -13.96 -13.11 12.78
C ARG A 120 -15.41 -12.74 13.10
N LEU A 121 -16.26 -13.74 13.33
CA LEU A 121 -17.69 -13.55 13.57
C LEU A 121 -17.97 -13.26 15.05
N ASP A 122 -17.38 -14.07 15.93
CA ASP A 122 -17.71 -14.14 17.36
C ASP A 122 -16.78 -13.30 18.23
N GLU A 123 -15.46 -13.39 18.01
CA GLU A 123 -14.44 -12.65 18.77
C GLU A 123 -14.15 -11.28 18.15
N GLY A 124 -14.11 -11.21 16.81
CA GLY A 124 -13.73 -10.00 16.09
C GLY A 124 -12.22 -9.83 15.98
N HIS A 125 -11.79 -8.60 15.70
CA HIS A 125 -10.38 -8.22 15.51
C HIS A 125 -9.80 -7.66 16.82
N GLY A 126 -8.51 -7.88 17.04
CA GLY A 126 -7.83 -7.59 18.31
C GLY A 126 -7.62 -8.84 19.16
N LEU A 127 -6.73 -8.77 20.16
CA LEU A 127 -6.62 -9.83 21.16
C LEU A 127 -7.98 -9.95 21.89
N SER A 128 -8.49 -11.18 21.99
CA SER A 128 -9.78 -11.46 22.63
C SER A 128 -9.61 -12.00 24.05
N MET A 129 -10.63 -11.81 24.90
CA MET A 129 -10.68 -12.49 26.21
C MET A 129 -10.73 -14.02 26.08
N ALA A 130 -11.33 -14.55 25.01
CA ALA A 130 -11.36 -15.99 24.75
C ALA A 130 -9.96 -16.56 24.46
N ALA A 131 -9.08 -15.79 23.82
CA ALA A 131 -7.67 -16.15 23.66
C ALA A 131 -6.89 -16.13 24.99
N VAL A 132 -7.19 -15.17 25.88
CA VAL A 132 -6.61 -15.15 27.24
C VAL A 132 -7.08 -16.36 28.05
N ASP A 133 -8.37 -16.70 27.99
CA ASP A 133 -8.93 -17.92 28.60
C ASP A 133 -8.32 -19.20 28.02
N ALA A 134 -8.06 -19.22 26.69
CA ALA A 134 -7.37 -20.32 26.03
C ALA A 134 -5.91 -20.44 26.49
N ALA A 135 -5.16 -19.33 26.56
CA ALA A 135 -3.78 -19.31 27.02
C ALA A 135 -3.64 -19.84 28.47
N GLU A 136 -4.55 -19.46 29.36
CA GLU A 136 -4.59 -19.98 30.73
C GLU A 136 -4.92 -21.48 30.77
N ARG A 137 -5.92 -21.92 29.99
CA ARG A 137 -6.36 -23.32 29.90
C ARG A 137 -5.27 -24.25 29.36
N GLU A 138 -4.52 -23.81 28.35
CA GLU A 138 -3.34 -24.51 27.82
C GLU A 138 -2.10 -24.38 28.74
N ARG A 139 -2.18 -23.55 29.78
CA ARG A 139 -1.09 -23.22 30.72
C ARG A 139 0.12 -22.56 30.07
N ALA A 140 -0.11 -21.74 29.04
CA ALA A 140 0.91 -20.86 28.50
C ALA A 140 1.46 -19.92 29.59
N ARG A 141 2.71 -19.48 29.43
CA ARG A 141 3.35 -18.45 30.28
C ARG A 141 3.70 -17.18 29.51
N VAL A 142 3.75 -17.30 28.18
CA VAL A 142 3.88 -16.17 27.27
C VAL A 142 2.76 -16.25 26.25
N LEU A 143 2.15 -15.11 25.97
CA LEU A 143 1.24 -14.88 24.85
C LEU A 143 1.91 -13.86 23.92
N ILE A 144 2.14 -14.22 22.66
CA ILE A 144 2.63 -13.29 21.63
C ILE A 144 1.43 -12.91 20.78
N THR A 145 1.17 -11.61 20.58
CA THR A 145 0.23 -11.15 19.53
C THR A 145 1.00 -10.76 18.28
N VAL A 146 0.45 -11.09 17.11
CA VAL A 146 1.00 -10.75 15.80
C VAL A 146 -0.06 -10.01 15.00
N ASP A 147 0.36 -8.94 14.33
CA ASP A 147 -0.52 -8.05 13.55
C ASP A 147 -1.62 -7.36 14.40
N THR A 148 -1.44 -7.35 15.72
CA THR A 148 -2.42 -6.74 16.63
C THR A 148 -1.90 -6.63 18.07
N GLY A 149 -2.68 -6.00 18.93
CA GLY A 149 -2.50 -5.95 20.38
C GLY A 149 -2.07 -4.60 20.93
N THR A 150 -1.64 -3.65 20.09
CA THR A 150 -1.23 -2.29 20.54
C THR A 150 -2.36 -1.53 21.25
N THR A 151 -3.62 -1.89 20.99
CA THR A 151 -4.83 -1.28 21.59
C THR A 151 -5.53 -2.17 22.62
N SER A 152 -5.07 -3.41 22.87
CA SER A 152 -5.74 -4.42 23.71
C SER A 152 -5.46 -4.26 25.21
N ILE A 153 -5.75 -3.08 25.75
CA ILE A 153 -5.42 -2.70 27.14
C ILE A 153 -6.06 -3.63 28.17
N ALA A 154 -7.34 -3.95 28.00
CA ALA A 154 -8.10 -4.74 28.98
C ALA A 154 -7.67 -6.21 28.97
N GLU A 155 -7.44 -6.78 27.79
CA GLU A 155 -7.10 -8.19 27.59
C GLU A 155 -5.65 -8.47 28.02
N ILE A 156 -4.73 -7.53 27.75
CA ILE A 156 -3.34 -7.63 28.22
C ILE A 156 -3.27 -7.54 29.74
N ALA A 157 -4.02 -6.62 30.36
CA ALA A 157 -4.11 -6.54 31.82
C ALA A 157 -4.71 -7.81 32.44
N ALA A 158 -5.72 -8.41 31.81
CA ALA A 158 -6.33 -9.66 32.26
C ALA A 158 -5.38 -10.86 32.13
N ALA A 159 -4.58 -10.94 31.06
CA ALA A 159 -3.54 -11.96 30.88
C ALA A 159 -2.45 -11.85 31.96
N GLN A 160 -1.96 -10.64 32.23
CA GLN A 160 -0.97 -10.40 33.29
C GLN A 160 -1.49 -10.74 34.69
N ALA A 161 -2.76 -10.43 35.00
CA ALA A 161 -3.39 -10.80 36.26
C ALA A 161 -3.44 -12.34 36.48
N ARG A 162 -3.38 -13.13 35.40
CA ARG A 162 -3.32 -14.60 35.42
C ARG A 162 -1.88 -15.15 35.38
N GLY A 163 -0.87 -14.28 35.41
CA GLY A 163 0.54 -14.67 35.34
C GLY A 163 1.02 -15.07 33.95
N ILE A 164 0.40 -14.52 32.90
CA ILE A 164 0.81 -14.69 31.50
C ILE A 164 1.47 -13.40 31.03
N ASP A 165 2.76 -13.46 30.67
CA ASP A 165 3.46 -12.32 30.08
C ASP A 165 3.00 -12.13 28.63
N VAL A 166 2.57 -10.92 28.25
CA VAL A 166 2.19 -10.62 26.87
C VAL A 166 3.30 -9.88 26.14
N LEU A 167 3.63 -10.34 24.93
CA LEU A 167 4.54 -9.71 23.99
C LEU A 167 3.75 -9.27 22.76
N VAL A 168 3.62 -7.96 22.54
CA VAL A 168 2.89 -7.41 21.39
C VAL A 168 3.83 -7.25 20.21
N THR A 169 3.43 -7.73 19.04
CA THR A 169 4.12 -7.50 17.75
C THR A 169 3.09 -7.03 16.74
N ASP A 170 3.21 -5.78 16.32
CA ASP A 170 2.09 -5.06 15.67
C ASP A 170 2.60 -3.87 14.86
N HIS A 171 1.90 -3.53 13.79
CA HIS A 171 2.23 -2.43 12.89
C HIS A 171 1.11 -1.37 12.80
N HIS A 172 0.04 -1.52 13.60
CA HIS A 172 -1.04 -0.54 13.64
C HIS A 172 -0.63 0.78 14.31
N ARG A 173 -1.43 1.84 14.08
CA ARG A 173 -1.21 3.16 14.69
C ARG A 173 -1.20 3.06 16.22
N VAL A 174 -0.17 3.65 16.84
CA VAL A 174 -0.01 3.71 18.29
C VAL A 174 -0.99 4.74 18.91
N PRO A 175 -1.84 4.34 19.88
CA PRO A 175 -2.69 5.26 20.65
C PRO A 175 -1.86 6.03 21.70
N ALA A 176 -2.48 7.03 22.34
CA ALA A 176 -1.82 7.81 23.40
C ALA A 176 -1.52 6.97 24.66
N ASP A 177 -2.43 6.06 25.03
CA ASP A 177 -2.30 5.14 26.15
C ASP A 177 -1.94 3.74 25.63
N LEU A 178 -0.75 3.24 25.98
CA LEU A 178 -0.31 1.90 25.64
C LEU A 178 -0.73 0.86 26.70
N PRO A 179 -0.98 -0.41 26.32
CA PRO A 179 -1.16 -1.49 27.27
C PRO A 179 0.11 -1.73 28.09
N ASN A 180 -0.03 -2.20 29.32
CA ASN A 180 1.11 -2.60 30.15
C ASN A 180 1.65 -3.98 29.71
N ALA A 181 2.12 -4.15 28.47
CA ALA A 181 2.70 -5.42 28.01
C ALA A 181 4.14 -5.63 28.52
N HIS A 182 4.69 -6.84 28.38
CA HIS A 182 6.10 -7.12 28.71
C HIS A 182 7.06 -6.56 27.64
N ALA A 183 6.59 -6.47 26.40
CA ALA A 183 7.24 -5.79 25.28
C ALA A 183 6.17 -5.36 24.27
N ILE A 184 6.35 -4.23 23.59
CA ILE A 184 5.51 -3.76 22.48
C ILE A 184 6.37 -3.45 21.26
N VAL A 185 6.60 -4.45 20.42
CA VAL A 185 7.34 -4.29 19.18
C VAL A 185 6.42 -3.71 18.11
N ASN A 186 6.47 -2.37 17.96
CA ASN A 186 5.72 -1.64 16.94
C ASN A 186 6.55 -0.47 16.40
N ALA A 187 6.78 -0.44 15.09
CA ALA A 187 7.66 0.51 14.43
C ALA A 187 7.09 1.96 14.39
N HIS A 188 5.79 2.14 14.65
CA HIS A 188 5.12 3.45 14.74
C HIS A 188 5.15 4.08 16.14
N ARG A 189 5.82 3.46 17.13
CA ARG A 189 6.06 4.11 18.44
C ARG A 189 6.88 5.39 18.26
N THR A 190 6.56 6.43 19.04
CA THR A 190 7.10 7.79 18.85
C THR A 190 8.63 7.87 18.98
N GLU A 191 9.21 6.99 19.77
CA GLU A 191 10.65 6.84 20.03
C GLU A 191 11.34 5.78 19.14
N SER A 192 10.61 5.20 18.18
CA SER A 192 11.14 4.22 17.23
C SER A 192 12.26 4.84 16.37
N GLY A 193 13.46 4.28 16.47
CA GLY A 193 14.59 4.58 15.59
C GLY A 193 14.66 3.66 14.36
N TYR A 194 13.61 2.89 14.08
CA TYR A 194 13.63 1.88 13.02
C TYR A 194 13.63 2.53 11.61
N PRO A 195 14.51 2.12 10.68
CA PRO A 195 14.68 2.84 9.42
C PRO A 195 13.46 2.78 8.46
N ASP A 196 12.70 1.68 8.48
CA ASP A 196 11.50 1.51 7.64
C ASP A 196 10.26 1.22 8.51
N PRO A 197 9.47 2.24 8.88
CA PRO A 197 8.31 2.06 9.74
C PRO A 197 7.10 1.46 9.00
N GLN A 198 7.21 1.11 7.71
CA GLN A 198 6.08 0.63 6.89
C GLN A 198 5.99 -0.90 6.79
N LEU A 199 6.71 -1.65 7.63
CA LEU A 199 6.56 -3.11 7.72
C LEU A 199 5.11 -3.51 8.02
N SER A 200 4.62 -4.59 7.41
CA SER A 200 3.39 -5.26 7.87
C SER A 200 3.63 -6.02 9.18
N GLY A 201 2.57 -6.50 9.84
CA GLY A 201 2.67 -7.42 10.98
C GLY A 201 3.49 -8.68 10.67
N ALA A 202 3.33 -9.28 9.48
CA ALA A 202 4.18 -10.38 9.02
C ALA A 202 5.63 -9.95 8.73
N GLY A 203 5.85 -8.69 8.31
CA GLY A 203 7.18 -8.10 8.17
C GLY A 203 7.90 -7.94 9.52
N ILE A 204 7.22 -7.40 10.54
CA ILE A 204 7.73 -7.31 11.92
C ILE A 204 8.00 -8.72 12.47
N ALA A 205 7.09 -9.68 12.25
CA ALA A 205 7.28 -11.07 12.63
C ALA A 205 8.56 -11.69 12.03
N PHE A 206 8.87 -11.40 10.77
CA PHE A 206 10.09 -11.85 10.09
C PHE A 206 11.35 -11.20 10.66
N THR A 207 11.31 -9.90 10.91
CA THR A 207 12.40 -9.18 11.58
C THR A 207 12.66 -9.75 12.99
N LEU A 208 11.62 -10.08 13.75
CA LEU A 208 11.76 -10.76 15.05
C LEU A 208 12.22 -12.22 14.93
N ALA A 209 11.86 -12.95 13.88
CA ALA A 209 12.43 -14.27 13.62
C ALA A 209 13.95 -14.19 13.39
N ARG A 210 14.42 -13.18 12.65
CA ARG A 210 15.86 -12.88 12.49
C ARG A 210 16.54 -12.47 13.80
N LEU A 211 15.84 -11.78 14.72
CA LEU A 211 16.36 -11.46 16.06
C LEU A 211 16.62 -12.70 16.92
N LEU A 212 15.79 -13.74 16.77
CA LEU A 212 15.91 -15.01 17.50
C LEU A 212 16.93 -15.96 16.86
N LEU A 213 16.90 -16.10 15.54
CA LEU A 213 17.66 -17.11 14.79
C LEU A 213 18.94 -16.57 14.12
N GLY A 214 19.12 -15.25 14.05
CA GLY A 214 20.13 -14.59 13.23
C GLY A 214 19.77 -14.55 11.74
N ASP A 215 20.62 -13.94 10.91
CA ASP A 215 20.43 -13.83 9.45
C ASP A 215 20.81 -15.12 8.68
N GLY A 216 20.63 -16.28 9.30
CA GLY A 216 20.91 -17.59 8.72
C GLY A 216 19.78 -18.11 7.81
N PRO A 217 19.99 -19.25 7.11
CA PRO A 217 18.96 -19.86 6.26
C PRO A 217 17.64 -20.10 6.98
N ASP A 218 17.67 -20.54 8.24
CA ASP A 218 16.45 -20.86 9.01
C ASP A 218 15.54 -19.63 9.23
N ALA A 219 16.10 -18.43 9.28
CA ALA A 219 15.33 -17.19 9.35
C ALA A 219 14.91 -16.72 7.96
N LEU A 220 15.85 -16.68 7.00
CA LEU A 220 15.59 -16.19 5.65
C LEU A 220 14.58 -17.06 4.87
N ASP A 221 14.48 -18.36 5.19
CA ASP A 221 13.49 -19.27 4.63
C ASP A 221 12.05 -18.95 5.07
N LEU A 222 11.86 -18.10 6.09
CA LEU A 222 10.54 -17.61 6.52
C LEU A 222 10.07 -16.36 5.73
N ALA A 223 10.91 -15.82 4.85
CA ALA A 223 10.55 -14.66 4.02
C ALA A 223 9.42 -14.96 3.02
N ASP A 224 9.16 -16.24 2.70
CA ASP A 224 8.04 -16.65 1.84
C ASP A 224 6.67 -16.34 2.46
N LEU A 225 6.51 -16.59 3.75
CA LEU A 225 5.33 -16.23 4.52
C LEU A 225 5.22 -14.70 4.67
N ALA A 226 6.31 -14.06 5.07
CA ALA A 226 6.36 -12.63 5.30
C ALA A 226 5.98 -11.84 4.05
N ALA A 227 6.50 -12.21 2.89
CA ALA A 227 6.14 -11.63 1.60
C ALA A 227 4.64 -11.75 1.29
N ILE A 228 3.98 -12.86 1.66
CA ILE A 228 2.53 -13.03 1.45
C ILE A 228 1.74 -12.07 2.33
N GLY A 229 2.09 -11.95 3.61
CA GLY A 229 1.46 -10.99 4.53
C GLY A 229 1.63 -9.55 4.06
N THR A 230 2.87 -9.12 3.83
CA THR A 230 3.20 -7.77 3.34
C THR A 230 2.48 -7.41 2.04
N ILE A 231 2.28 -8.36 1.12
CA ILE A 231 1.50 -8.14 -0.12
C ILE A 231 -0.01 -8.12 0.14
N ALA A 232 -0.50 -8.91 1.10
CA ALA A 232 -1.93 -9.00 1.41
C ALA A 232 -2.45 -7.78 2.21
N ASP A 233 -1.62 -7.23 3.09
CA ASP A 233 -1.83 -5.96 3.79
C ASP A 233 -1.72 -4.74 2.85
N VAL A 234 -1.19 -4.93 1.63
CA VAL A 234 -0.97 -3.86 0.65
C VAL A 234 0.08 -2.85 1.14
N ALA A 235 1.03 -3.29 1.96
CA ALA A 235 2.17 -2.49 2.40
C ALA A 235 3.07 -2.09 1.21
N THR A 236 3.80 -0.97 1.35
CA THR A 236 4.60 -0.44 0.24
C THR A 236 5.80 -1.35 -0.08
N ILE A 237 5.93 -1.79 -1.34
CA ILE A 237 7.03 -2.63 -1.83
C ILE A 237 8.24 -1.75 -2.22
N LEU A 238 8.67 -0.94 -1.25
CA LEU A 238 9.91 -0.16 -1.22
C LEU A 238 10.69 -0.55 0.06
N GLY A 239 11.85 0.06 0.30
CA GLY A 239 12.61 -0.14 1.55
C GLY A 239 12.88 -1.61 1.90
N GLU A 240 12.63 -1.98 3.16
CA GLU A 240 12.82 -3.33 3.67
C GLU A 240 11.71 -4.30 3.23
N ASN A 241 10.47 -3.81 3.10
CA ASN A 241 9.37 -4.61 2.51
C ASN A 241 9.73 -5.13 1.11
N ARG A 242 10.43 -4.33 0.30
CA ARG A 242 10.95 -4.77 -1.01
C ARG A 242 11.99 -5.88 -0.88
N ALA A 243 12.86 -5.84 0.13
CA ALA A 243 13.82 -6.90 0.41
C ALA A 243 13.11 -8.20 0.83
N ILE A 244 12.15 -8.11 1.76
CA ILE A 244 11.32 -9.23 2.24
C ILE A 244 10.56 -9.87 1.06
N VAL A 245 9.86 -9.06 0.25
CA VAL A 245 9.11 -9.56 -0.91
C VAL A 245 10.01 -10.20 -1.95
N ARG A 246 11.19 -9.65 -2.24
CA ARG A 246 12.14 -10.26 -3.18
C ARG A 246 12.66 -11.61 -2.66
N LEU A 247 13.05 -11.70 -1.38
CA LEU A 247 13.46 -12.97 -0.75
C LEU A 247 12.34 -14.01 -0.81
N GLY A 248 11.11 -13.64 -0.42
CA GLY A 248 9.97 -14.54 -0.42
C GLY A 248 9.61 -15.06 -1.81
N LEU A 249 9.58 -14.18 -2.83
CA LEU A 249 9.36 -14.60 -4.22
C LEU A 249 10.46 -15.54 -4.73
N GLU A 250 11.74 -15.25 -4.45
CA GLU A 250 12.86 -16.13 -4.80
C GLU A 250 12.72 -17.51 -4.13
N ARG A 251 12.26 -17.56 -2.88
CA ARG A 251 12.06 -18.82 -2.13
C ARG A 251 10.86 -19.62 -2.63
N ILE A 252 9.70 -18.98 -2.84
CA ILE A 252 8.49 -19.62 -3.35
C ILE A 252 8.73 -20.21 -4.75
N ARG A 253 9.46 -19.50 -5.62
CA ARG A 253 9.83 -19.98 -6.96
C ARG A 253 10.75 -21.19 -6.94
N ALA A 254 11.73 -21.20 -6.02
CA ALA A 254 12.76 -22.24 -5.96
C ALA A 254 12.32 -23.50 -5.20
N ARG A 255 11.61 -23.33 -4.08
CA ARG A 255 11.20 -24.42 -3.17
C ARG A 255 10.04 -23.95 -2.27
N PRO A 256 8.79 -23.96 -2.75
CA PRO A 256 7.65 -23.62 -1.91
C PRO A 256 7.47 -24.69 -0.81
N ARG A 257 7.16 -24.25 0.42
CA ARG A 257 6.75 -25.14 1.52
C ARG A 257 5.48 -25.93 1.15
N PRO A 258 5.21 -27.11 1.77
CA PRO A 258 4.08 -27.98 1.39
C PRO A 258 2.74 -27.25 1.27
N GLY A 259 2.38 -26.43 2.27
CA GLY A 259 1.13 -25.66 2.24
C GLY A 259 1.03 -24.65 1.10
N LEU A 260 2.11 -23.92 0.78
CA LEU A 260 2.12 -22.98 -0.33
C LEU A 260 2.13 -23.70 -1.68
N ALA A 261 2.84 -24.83 -1.80
CA ALA A 261 2.82 -25.68 -2.99
C ALA A 261 1.40 -26.19 -3.28
N ALA A 262 0.67 -26.61 -2.25
CA ALA A 262 -0.73 -27.04 -2.38
C ALA A 262 -1.66 -25.88 -2.79
N LEU A 263 -1.53 -24.69 -2.20
CA LEU A 263 -2.31 -23.51 -2.64
C LEU A 263 -2.01 -23.08 -4.08
N LEU A 264 -0.74 -23.11 -4.48
CA LEU A 264 -0.31 -22.79 -5.85
C LEU A 264 -0.91 -23.78 -6.87
N ALA A 265 -0.94 -25.07 -6.55
CA ALA A 265 -1.59 -26.08 -7.36
C ALA A 265 -3.10 -25.82 -7.50
N ARG A 266 -3.82 -25.50 -6.41
CA ARG A 266 -5.26 -25.13 -6.46
C ARG A 266 -5.52 -23.79 -7.15
N ALA A 267 -4.56 -22.88 -7.11
CA ALA A 267 -4.58 -21.63 -7.87
C ALA A 267 -4.29 -21.81 -9.36
N ASN A 268 -3.79 -22.98 -9.80
CA ASN A 268 -3.23 -23.21 -11.13
C ASN A 268 -2.12 -22.21 -11.48
N VAL A 269 -1.25 -21.91 -10.50
CA VAL A 269 -0.06 -21.06 -10.66
C VAL A 269 1.17 -21.94 -10.50
N ALA A 270 2.03 -22.00 -11.51
CA ALA A 270 3.30 -22.72 -11.41
C ALA A 270 4.25 -21.95 -10.46
N PRO A 271 4.97 -22.61 -9.54
CA PRO A 271 5.86 -21.92 -8.59
C PRO A 271 6.85 -20.96 -9.26
N ALA A 272 7.42 -21.34 -10.42
CA ALA A 272 8.38 -20.53 -11.16
C ALA A 272 7.80 -19.18 -11.66
N ASP A 273 6.48 -19.11 -11.89
CA ASP A 273 5.79 -17.94 -12.43
C ASP A 273 5.21 -17.03 -11.33
N VAL A 274 5.31 -17.41 -10.06
CA VAL A 274 4.74 -16.66 -8.93
C VAL A 274 5.31 -15.25 -8.86
N ASP A 275 4.44 -14.26 -8.75
CA ASP A 275 4.75 -12.85 -8.60
C ASP A 275 3.81 -12.17 -7.58
N VAL A 276 3.87 -10.83 -7.48
CA VAL A 276 3.02 -10.09 -6.55
C VAL A 276 1.53 -10.23 -6.89
N GLU A 277 1.18 -10.29 -8.19
CA GLU A 277 -0.21 -10.48 -8.62
C GLU A 277 -0.73 -11.87 -8.20
N SER A 278 0.07 -12.90 -8.40
CA SER A 278 -0.20 -14.27 -7.95
C SER A 278 -0.42 -14.35 -6.44
N LEU A 279 0.42 -13.68 -5.64
CA LEU A 279 0.26 -13.68 -4.19
C LEU A 279 -0.97 -12.87 -3.74
N SER A 280 -1.20 -11.68 -4.33
CA SER A 280 -2.29 -10.78 -3.94
C SER A 280 -3.68 -11.27 -4.38
N PHE A 281 -3.80 -11.86 -5.58
CA PHE A 281 -5.10 -12.24 -6.16
C PHE A 281 -5.37 -13.74 -6.20
N ALA A 282 -4.36 -14.61 -6.06
CA ALA A 282 -4.55 -16.05 -6.03
C ALA A 282 -4.32 -16.67 -4.63
N ILE A 283 -3.27 -16.28 -3.90
CA ILE A 283 -2.93 -16.90 -2.60
C ILE A 283 -3.63 -16.21 -1.43
N ALA A 284 -3.44 -14.90 -1.25
CA ALA A 284 -4.02 -14.14 -0.15
C ALA A 284 -5.55 -14.26 -0.04
N PRO A 285 -6.35 -14.33 -1.13
CA PRO A 285 -7.80 -14.51 -1.04
C PRO A 285 -8.24 -15.90 -0.57
N ARG A 286 -7.38 -16.92 -0.67
CA ARG A 286 -7.63 -18.28 -0.16
C ARG A 286 -7.40 -18.36 1.35
N LEU A 287 -6.27 -17.81 1.82
CA LEU A 287 -6.00 -17.64 3.26
C LEU A 287 -7.11 -16.81 3.92
N ASN A 288 -7.43 -15.65 3.33
CA ASN A 288 -8.51 -14.77 3.79
C ASN A 288 -9.92 -15.36 3.65
N ALA A 289 -10.13 -16.45 2.90
CA ALA A 289 -11.45 -17.07 2.80
C ALA A 289 -11.79 -17.88 4.06
N ALA A 290 -10.79 -18.54 4.65
CA ALA A 290 -10.95 -19.29 5.90
C ALA A 290 -11.58 -18.39 6.98
N GLY A 291 -10.95 -17.27 7.33
CA GLY A 291 -11.50 -16.32 8.31
C GLY A 291 -12.78 -15.59 7.90
N ARG A 292 -13.37 -15.82 6.71
CA ARG A 292 -14.63 -15.17 6.27
C ARG A 292 -15.83 -16.09 6.23
N VAL A 293 -15.64 -17.37 5.94
CA VAL A 293 -16.72 -18.36 5.74
C VAL A 293 -16.41 -19.76 6.29
N GLY A 294 -15.27 -19.95 6.98
CA GLY A 294 -14.86 -21.21 7.59
C GLY A 294 -13.97 -20.98 8.82
N GLU A 295 -13.07 -21.93 9.10
CA GLU A 295 -12.20 -21.89 10.27
C GLU A 295 -10.84 -21.23 9.97
N ALA A 296 -10.60 -20.03 10.52
CA ALA A 296 -9.36 -19.28 10.28
C ALA A 296 -8.09 -20.06 10.68
N MET A 297 -8.19 -20.94 11.68
CA MET A 297 -7.11 -21.82 12.14
C MET A 297 -6.63 -22.81 11.06
N ASP A 298 -7.47 -23.22 10.11
CA ASP A 298 -7.06 -24.17 9.06
C ASP A 298 -6.07 -23.54 8.07
N ALA A 299 -6.15 -22.22 7.86
CA ALA A 299 -5.15 -21.48 7.10
C ALA A 299 -3.79 -21.44 7.83
N ALA A 300 -3.79 -21.24 9.15
CA ALA A 300 -2.56 -21.31 9.94
C ALA A 300 -1.96 -22.73 9.95
N ARG A 301 -2.78 -23.77 10.12
CA ARG A 301 -2.35 -25.18 10.03
C ARG A 301 -1.69 -25.49 8.69
N LEU A 302 -2.27 -25.02 7.58
CA LEU A 302 -1.73 -25.23 6.23
C LEU A 302 -0.33 -24.63 6.07
N LEU A 303 -0.06 -23.45 6.62
CA LEU A 303 1.24 -22.79 6.53
C LEU A 303 2.30 -23.39 7.49
N LEU A 304 1.83 -24.10 8.53
CA LEU A 304 2.65 -24.72 9.57
C LEU A 304 2.96 -26.21 9.34
N THR A 305 2.18 -26.92 8.52
CA THR A 305 2.42 -28.35 8.29
C THR A 305 3.61 -28.61 7.36
N ALA A 306 4.33 -29.69 7.67
CA ALA A 306 5.41 -30.25 6.85
C ALA A 306 4.95 -31.49 6.05
N ASP A 307 3.71 -31.97 6.26
CA ASP A 307 3.14 -33.12 5.57
C ASP A 307 2.45 -32.68 4.27
N PRO A 308 2.90 -33.14 3.08
CA PRO A 308 2.25 -32.83 1.81
C PRO A 308 0.80 -33.31 1.68
N ASP A 309 0.42 -34.41 2.34
CA ASP A 309 -0.93 -34.97 2.26
C ASP A 309 -1.90 -34.17 3.15
N GLU A 310 -1.48 -33.78 4.36
CA GLU A 310 -2.21 -32.82 5.21
C GLU A 310 -2.34 -31.46 4.51
N ALA A 311 -1.25 -30.97 3.89
CA ALA A 311 -1.27 -29.73 3.13
C ALA A 311 -2.24 -29.77 1.94
N ALA A 312 -2.31 -30.89 1.22
CA ALA A 312 -3.26 -31.05 0.12
C ALA A 312 -4.72 -31.03 0.61
N ALA A 313 -5.02 -31.69 1.72
CA ALA A 313 -6.35 -31.72 2.32
C ALA A 313 -6.78 -30.34 2.85
N LEU A 314 -5.90 -29.64 3.57
CA LEU A 314 -6.17 -28.28 4.06
C LEU A 314 -6.30 -27.25 2.92
N ALA A 315 -5.53 -27.41 1.83
CA ALA A 315 -5.70 -26.57 0.64
C ALA A 315 -7.04 -26.80 -0.08
N ASP A 316 -7.60 -28.01 -0.05
CA ASP A 316 -8.96 -28.28 -0.54
C ASP A 316 -10.04 -27.59 0.32
N VAL A 317 -9.89 -27.59 1.65
CA VAL A 317 -10.78 -26.85 2.56
C VAL A 317 -10.74 -25.35 2.26
N LEU A 318 -9.55 -24.79 2.08
CA LEU A 318 -9.38 -23.36 1.76
C LEU A 318 -9.87 -22.99 0.36
N GLU A 319 -9.76 -23.87 -0.64
CA GLU A 319 -10.34 -23.63 -1.96
C GLU A 319 -11.87 -23.67 -1.90
N ALA A 320 -12.47 -24.63 -1.19
CA ALA A 320 -13.92 -24.68 -1.00
C ALA A 320 -14.45 -23.41 -0.32
N ALA A 321 -13.79 -22.95 0.75
CA ALA A 321 -14.10 -21.68 1.41
C ALA A 321 -13.95 -20.48 0.45
N ASN A 322 -12.92 -20.46 -0.38
CA ASN A 322 -12.71 -19.39 -1.37
C ASN A 322 -13.80 -19.37 -2.45
N VAL A 323 -14.23 -20.53 -2.96
CA VAL A 323 -15.36 -20.64 -3.90
C VAL A 323 -16.64 -20.13 -3.25
N GLN A 324 -16.99 -20.64 -2.07
CA GLN A 324 -18.19 -20.22 -1.32
C GLN A 324 -18.19 -18.71 -1.06
N ARG A 325 -17.06 -18.14 -0.61
CA ARG A 325 -16.87 -16.69 -0.44
C ARG A 325 -17.12 -15.93 -1.73
N ARG A 326 -16.60 -16.39 -2.88
CA ARG A 326 -16.77 -15.74 -4.19
C ARG A 326 -18.24 -15.74 -4.63
N ASP A 327 -18.94 -16.85 -4.47
CA ASP A 327 -20.34 -16.97 -4.85
C ASP A 327 -21.26 -16.11 -3.97
N LEU A 328 -21.07 -16.14 -2.65
CA LEU A 328 -21.75 -15.24 -1.72
C LEU A 328 -21.47 -13.77 -2.02
N THR A 329 -20.23 -13.41 -2.35
CA THR A 329 -19.88 -12.03 -2.75
C THR A 329 -20.57 -11.63 -4.04
N LYS A 330 -20.59 -12.51 -5.06
CA LYS A 330 -21.23 -12.26 -6.35
C LYS A 330 -22.73 -12.03 -6.21
N GLN A 331 -23.40 -12.86 -5.39
CA GLN A 331 -24.82 -12.70 -5.10
C GLN A 331 -25.09 -11.40 -4.33
N ALA A 332 -24.36 -11.17 -3.23
CA ALA A 332 -24.53 -9.97 -2.41
C ALA A 332 -24.26 -8.66 -3.20
N VAL A 333 -23.30 -8.65 -4.13
CA VAL A 333 -23.08 -7.50 -5.04
C VAL A 333 -24.27 -7.29 -5.98
N ALA A 334 -24.84 -8.36 -6.56
CA ALA A 334 -26.01 -8.22 -7.43
C ALA A 334 -27.23 -7.66 -6.66
N ASP A 335 -27.50 -8.19 -5.47
CA ASP A 335 -28.57 -7.72 -4.60
C ASP A 335 -28.34 -6.27 -4.14
N ALA A 336 -27.10 -5.93 -3.76
CA ALA A 336 -26.74 -4.60 -3.30
C ALA A 336 -26.83 -3.54 -4.41
N ARG A 337 -26.52 -3.88 -5.67
CA ARG A 337 -26.77 -2.99 -6.82
C ARG A 337 -28.26 -2.72 -7.02
N MET A 338 -29.11 -3.75 -6.93
CA MET A 338 -30.56 -3.58 -7.03
C MET A 338 -31.11 -2.71 -5.89
N ALA A 339 -30.60 -2.90 -4.66
CA ALA A 339 -30.98 -2.10 -3.49
C ALA A 339 -30.47 -0.65 -3.55
N ALA A 340 -29.31 -0.40 -4.17
CA ALA A 340 -28.75 0.95 -4.33
C ALA A 340 -29.55 1.80 -5.34
N GLY A 341 -30.04 1.17 -6.41
CA GLY A 341 -30.73 1.84 -7.51
C GLY A 341 -29.83 2.76 -8.35
N SER A 342 -30.40 3.34 -9.41
CA SER A 342 -29.70 4.29 -10.28
C SER A 342 -29.77 5.72 -9.72
N VAL A 343 -28.94 6.02 -8.72
CA VAL A 343 -28.80 7.40 -8.22
C VAL A 343 -27.59 8.08 -8.87
N GLU A 344 -27.83 8.67 -10.05
CA GLU A 344 -26.91 9.63 -10.67
C GLU A 344 -26.65 10.80 -9.71
N GLY A 345 -25.41 11.30 -9.66
CA GLY A 345 -25.03 12.45 -8.83
C GLY A 345 -24.97 12.23 -7.31
N ALA A 346 -25.32 11.06 -6.76
CA ALA A 346 -25.10 10.79 -5.33
C ALA A 346 -23.61 10.74 -4.97
N ALA A 347 -23.24 11.35 -3.84
CA ALA A 347 -21.86 11.40 -3.36
C ALA A 347 -21.37 10.07 -2.75
N VAL A 348 -22.27 9.22 -2.24
CA VAL A 348 -21.97 7.96 -1.55
C VAL A 348 -23.05 6.92 -1.85
N THR A 349 -22.66 5.65 -1.94
CA THR A 349 -23.58 4.50 -2.03
C THR A 349 -23.82 3.95 -0.61
N ILE A 350 -25.07 3.91 -0.12
CA ILE A 350 -25.38 3.38 1.23
C ILE A 350 -26.52 2.36 1.14
N VAL A 351 -26.23 1.10 1.49
CA VAL A 351 -27.18 -0.03 1.42
C VAL A 351 -27.01 -0.97 2.61
N ARG A 352 -28.08 -1.70 2.96
CA ARG A 352 -28.03 -2.84 3.90
C ARG A 352 -28.91 -3.99 3.42
N GLY A 353 -28.58 -5.20 3.84
CA GLY A 353 -29.30 -6.41 3.44
C GLY A 353 -28.99 -7.63 4.32
N PRO A 354 -29.63 -8.78 4.05
CA PRO A 354 -29.40 -10.04 4.76
C PRO A 354 -28.11 -10.74 4.25
N TRP A 355 -26.99 -10.01 4.22
CA TRP A 355 -25.72 -10.49 3.67
C TRP A 355 -24.76 -10.98 4.78
N PRO A 356 -23.88 -11.96 4.52
CA PRO A 356 -22.89 -12.41 5.49
C PRO A 356 -21.89 -11.31 5.88
N VAL A 357 -21.62 -11.18 7.18
CA VAL A 357 -20.66 -10.22 7.75
C VAL A 357 -19.27 -10.34 7.12
N GLY A 358 -18.77 -11.56 6.89
CA GLY A 358 -17.46 -11.79 6.26
C GLY A 358 -17.33 -11.26 4.83
N VAL A 359 -18.45 -10.90 4.20
CA VAL A 359 -18.56 -10.51 2.78
C VAL A 359 -18.86 -9.01 2.59
N VAL A 360 -19.52 -8.32 3.53
CA VAL A 360 -19.95 -6.91 3.30
C VAL A 360 -18.82 -5.94 2.96
N GLY A 361 -17.62 -6.13 3.51
CA GLY A 361 -16.44 -5.32 3.14
C GLY A 361 -15.97 -5.52 1.69
N LEU A 362 -16.19 -6.71 1.12
CA LEU A 362 -15.90 -7.00 -0.29
C LEU A 362 -16.96 -6.38 -1.21
N VAL A 363 -18.23 -6.42 -0.80
CA VAL A 363 -19.34 -5.75 -1.50
C VAL A 363 -19.13 -4.23 -1.50
N ALA A 364 -18.75 -3.65 -0.36
CA ALA A 364 -18.43 -2.23 -0.25
C ALA A 364 -17.27 -1.83 -1.17
N ALA A 365 -16.18 -2.61 -1.18
CA ALA A 365 -15.06 -2.36 -2.08
C ALA A 365 -15.49 -2.39 -3.55
N ARG A 366 -16.30 -3.39 -3.93
CA ARG A 366 -16.77 -3.55 -5.31
C ARG A 366 -17.72 -2.44 -5.76
N LEU A 367 -18.64 -2.01 -4.90
CA LEU A 367 -19.53 -0.88 -5.20
C LEU A 367 -18.78 0.46 -5.24
N ALA A 368 -17.75 0.63 -4.41
CA ALA A 368 -16.95 1.85 -4.41
C ALA A 368 -16.15 2.03 -5.71
N ASP A 369 -15.52 0.93 -6.17
CA ASP A 369 -14.83 0.82 -7.45
C ASP A 369 -15.78 1.06 -8.64
N GLU A 370 -16.88 0.30 -8.71
CA GLU A 370 -17.85 0.38 -9.83
C GLU A 370 -18.57 1.72 -9.93
N HIS A 371 -18.82 2.41 -8.82
CA HIS A 371 -19.50 3.70 -8.81
C HIS A 371 -18.54 4.91 -8.75
N GLY A 372 -17.23 4.71 -8.59
CA GLY A 372 -16.23 5.79 -8.49
C GLY A 372 -16.42 6.75 -7.29
N ARG A 373 -17.06 6.26 -6.21
CA ARG A 373 -17.46 7.04 -5.02
C ARG A 373 -17.52 6.14 -3.78
N PRO A 374 -17.40 6.65 -2.55
CA PRO A 374 -17.45 5.81 -1.36
C PRO A 374 -18.72 4.96 -1.26
N ALA A 375 -18.60 3.78 -0.66
CA ALA A 375 -19.70 2.84 -0.46
C ALA A 375 -19.74 2.30 0.98
N ILE A 376 -20.95 2.16 1.52
CA ILE A 376 -21.26 1.62 2.85
C ILE A 376 -22.25 0.47 2.68
N VAL A 377 -21.90 -0.70 3.21
CA VAL A 377 -22.69 -1.93 3.10
C VAL A 377 -22.91 -2.53 4.47
N GLY A 378 -24.18 -2.63 4.89
CA GLY A 378 -24.61 -3.21 6.16
C GLY A 378 -25.13 -4.65 6.04
N ALA A 379 -24.71 -5.53 6.96
CA ALA A 379 -25.31 -6.83 7.23
C ALA A 379 -26.33 -6.71 8.37
N ASN A 380 -27.58 -7.13 8.13
CA ASN A 380 -28.60 -7.21 9.17
C ASN A 380 -28.33 -8.40 10.11
N LEU A 381 -28.20 -8.14 11.42
CA LEU A 381 -27.99 -9.10 12.50
C LEU A 381 -29.08 -8.90 13.56
N GLY A 382 -30.33 -9.21 13.20
CA GLY A 382 -31.50 -8.91 14.02
C GLY A 382 -31.65 -7.40 14.24
N ASP A 383 -31.65 -6.98 15.51
CA ASP A 383 -31.82 -5.57 15.91
C ASP A 383 -30.53 -4.74 15.76
N VAL A 384 -29.43 -5.32 15.26
CA VAL A 384 -28.16 -4.63 14.97
C VAL A 384 -27.84 -4.73 13.47
N VAL A 385 -27.21 -3.70 12.91
CA VAL A 385 -26.56 -3.75 11.60
C VAL A 385 -25.06 -3.62 11.79
N ARG A 386 -24.28 -4.59 11.29
CA ARG A 386 -22.81 -4.53 11.23
C ARG A 386 -22.41 -4.13 9.82
N ALA A 387 -21.75 -2.99 9.67
CA ALA A 387 -21.50 -2.38 8.37
C ALA A 387 -20.00 -2.14 8.10
N SER A 388 -19.65 -2.11 6.82
CA SER A 388 -18.30 -1.77 6.36
C SER A 388 -18.34 -0.70 5.28
N CYS A 389 -17.38 0.22 5.37
CA CYS A 389 -17.20 1.37 4.48
C CYS A 389 -15.93 1.18 3.64
N ARG A 390 -15.98 1.58 2.36
CA ARG A 390 -14.82 1.64 1.46
C ARG A 390 -14.86 2.89 0.60
N GLY A 391 -13.69 3.44 0.29
CA GLY A 391 -13.53 4.63 -0.53
C GLY A 391 -12.07 4.87 -0.89
N ASP A 392 -11.83 5.89 -1.72
CA ASP A 392 -10.51 6.26 -2.26
C ASP A 392 -9.75 7.29 -1.40
N GLY A 393 -10.21 7.53 -0.17
CA GLY A 393 -9.62 8.48 0.76
C GLY A 393 -9.99 9.96 0.52
N ARG A 394 -10.68 10.33 -0.58
CA ARG A 394 -11.19 11.70 -0.78
C ARG A 394 -12.19 12.14 0.30
N LEU A 395 -12.88 11.17 0.90
CA LEU A 395 -13.68 11.32 2.11
C LEU A 395 -12.99 10.53 3.23
N HIS A 396 -12.58 11.19 4.33
CA HIS A 396 -12.00 10.48 5.47
C HIS A 396 -13.10 9.70 6.21
N LEU A 397 -13.21 8.39 5.92
CA LEU A 397 -14.34 7.59 6.39
C LEU A 397 -14.43 7.50 7.92
N ALA A 398 -13.30 7.49 8.63
CA ALA A 398 -13.30 7.48 10.10
C ALA A 398 -13.90 8.75 10.70
N ASP A 399 -13.64 9.92 10.11
CA ASP A 399 -14.16 11.21 10.59
C ASP A 399 -15.66 11.32 10.30
N ALA A 400 -16.08 10.83 9.14
CA ALA A 400 -17.49 10.75 8.75
C ALA A 400 -18.30 9.84 9.69
N LEU A 401 -17.70 8.75 10.18
CA LEU A 401 -18.31 7.90 11.22
C LEU A 401 -18.29 8.57 12.60
N ALA A 402 -17.20 9.23 12.99
CA ALA A 402 -17.12 9.96 14.26
C ALA A 402 -18.18 11.09 14.35
N ALA A 403 -18.46 11.77 13.24
CA ALA A 403 -19.56 12.75 13.13
C ALA A 403 -20.98 12.15 13.25
N CYS A 404 -21.08 10.81 13.24
CA CYS A 404 -22.32 10.06 13.48
C CYS A 404 -22.28 9.25 14.79
N GLY A 405 -21.24 9.41 15.63
CA GLY A 405 -20.92 8.50 16.73
C GLY A 405 -22.02 8.31 17.79
N ASP A 406 -22.88 9.30 17.99
CA ASP A 406 -24.08 9.23 18.84
C ASP A 406 -25.12 8.19 18.38
N LEU A 407 -25.06 7.77 17.11
CA LEU A 407 -25.91 6.72 16.54
C LEU A 407 -25.21 5.35 16.49
N LEU A 408 -23.92 5.26 16.85
CA LEU A 408 -23.09 4.08 16.64
C LEU A 408 -22.83 3.34 17.96
N ILE A 409 -23.05 2.03 17.96
CA ILE A 409 -22.73 1.14 19.09
C ILE A 409 -21.20 1.05 19.24
N ARG A 410 -20.50 0.94 18.11
CA ARG A 410 -19.04 1.02 17.99
C ARG A 410 -18.65 1.39 16.56
N HIS A 411 -17.50 2.01 16.38
CA HIS A 411 -16.93 2.32 15.06
C HIS A 411 -15.41 2.38 15.09
N GLY A 412 -14.77 2.21 13.93
CA GLY A 412 -13.32 2.31 13.79
C GLY A 412 -12.86 2.26 12.34
N GLY A 413 -11.60 2.63 12.10
CA GLY A 413 -10.97 2.59 10.78
C GLY A 413 -10.13 3.83 10.46
N HIS A 414 -10.00 4.10 9.18
CA HIS A 414 -9.09 5.09 8.58
C HIS A 414 -9.67 5.62 7.25
N ALA A 415 -8.96 6.54 6.59
CA ALA A 415 -9.42 7.28 5.42
C ALA A 415 -10.18 6.44 4.35
N GLY A 416 -9.55 5.38 3.83
CA GLY A 416 -10.10 4.58 2.73
C GLY A 416 -10.98 3.38 3.14
N ALA A 417 -11.01 3.02 4.43
CA ALA A 417 -11.77 1.87 4.91
C ALA A 417 -12.17 2.01 6.38
N ALA A 418 -13.40 1.64 6.72
CA ALA A 418 -13.89 1.67 8.09
C ALA A 418 -14.98 0.61 8.34
N GLY A 419 -15.41 0.47 9.59
CA GLY A 419 -16.52 -0.39 9.99
C GLY A 419 -17.23 0.13 11.25
N PHE A 420 -18.49 -0.26 11.42
CA PHE A 420 -19.30 0.14 12.57
C PHE A 420 -20.43 -0.85 12.86
N GLU A 421 -21.00 -0.74 14.05
CA GLU A 421 -22.30 -1.30 14.41
C GLU A 421 -23.28 -0.19 14.82
N ILE A 422 -24.54 -0.38 14.48
CA ILE A 422 -25.65 0.54 14.72
C ILE A 422 -26.92 -0.27 15.01
N ALA A 423 -27.84 0.25 15.81
CA ALA A 423 -29.15 -0.39 15.96
C ALA A 423 -29.95 -0.31 14.65
N SER A 424 -30.70 -1.36 14.33
CA SER A 424 -31.51 -1.46 13.10
C SER A 424 -32.55 -0.33 12.94
N ALA A 425 -32.91 0.34 14.03
CA ALA A 425 -33.80 1.50 14.08
C ALA A 425 -33.12 2.82 13.66
N ASP A 426 -31.84 3.01 13.99
CA ASP A 426 -31.12 4.27 13.76
C ASP A 426 -30.51 4.40 12.35
N TRP A 427 -30.56 3.31 11.57
CA TRP A 427 -29.95 3.21 10.23
C TRP A 427 -30.34 4.35 9.28
N ASP A 428 -31.62 4.74 9.24
CA ASP A 428 -32.07 5.79 8.31
C ASP A 428 -31.65 7.20 8.77
N GLY A 429 -31.53 7.41 10.10
CA GLY A 429 -30.94 8.62 10.67
C GLY A 429 -29.45 8.74 10.35
N PHE A 430 -28.71 7.64 10.48
CA PHE A 430 -27.31 7.54 10.05
C PHE A 430 -27.16 7.82 8.57
N ARG A 431 -27.97 7.17 7.71
CA ARG A 431 -27.91 7.33 6.24
C ARG A 431 -28.12 8.79 5.83
N ALA A 432 -29.09 9.47 6.42
CA ALA A 432 -29.35 10.88 6.15
C ALA A 432 -28.16 11.77 6.56
N ARG A 433 -27.61 11.57 7.77
CA ARG A 433 -26.49 12.36 8.29
C ARG A 433 -25.19 12.14 7.50
N PHE A 434 -24.89 10.89 7.16
CA PHE A 434 -23.69 10.55 6.37
C PHE A 434 -23.75 11.14 4.96
N LEU A 435 -24.91 11.09 4.30
CA LEU A 435 -25.09 11.71 2.98
C LEU A 435 -24.93 13.23 3.02
N ALA A 436 -25.41 13.89 4.08
CA ALA A 436 -25.21 15.33 4.27
C ALA A 436 -23.73 15.69 4.46
N PHE A 437 -22.99 14.93 5.29
CA PHE A 437 -21.56 15.11 5.49
C PHE A 437 -20.77 14.92 4.19
N ALA A 438 -20.99 13.81 3.49
CA ALA A 438 -20.28 13.52 2.25
C ALA A 438 -20.63 14.48 1.11
N GLY A 439 -21.88 14.97 1.03
CA GLY A 439 -22.30 15.98 0.06
C GLY A 439 -21.70 17.37 0.29
N ALA A 440 -21.22 17.66 1.51
CA ALA A 440 -20.46 18.87 1.82
C ALA A 440 -18.94 18.70 1.57
N ALA A 441 -18.42 17.48 1.76
CA ALA A 441 -16.99 17.17 1.64
C ALA A 441 -16.53 16.86 0.20
N LEU A 442 -17.38 16.27 -0.65
CA LEU A 442 -16.99 15.81 -1.99
C LEU A 442 -17.44 16.79 -3.09
N PRO A 443 -16.54 17.24 -4.00
CA PRO A 443 -16.91 18.08 -5.13
C PRO A 443 -17.74 17.32 -6.17
N ARG A 444 -18.64 18.03 -6.87
CA ARG A 444 -19.65 17.45 -7.78
C ARG A 444 -19.10 16.94 -9.12
N GLU A 445 -18.05 17.57 -9.63
CA GLU A 445 -17.35 17.15 -10.85
C GLU A 445 -15.84 17.22 -10.58
N GLN A 446 -15.10 16.22 -11.08
CA GLN A 446 -13.64 16.22 -11.08
C GLN A 446 -13.14 15.77 -12.44
N GLU A 447 -12.22 16.55 -13.00
CA GLU A 447 -11.39 16.14 -14.13
C GLU A 447 -10.58 14.89 -13.71
N ARG A 448 -10.65 13.82 -14.49
CA ARG A 448 -9.76 12.66 -14.26
C ARG A 448 -8.33 13.08 -14.56
N VAL A 449 -7.42 12.78 -13.65
CA VAL A 449 -5.97 12.98 -13.82
C VAL A 449 -5.32 11.63 -14.04
N LEU A 450 -4.32 11.58 -14.92
CA LEU A 450 -3.50 10.40 -15.15
C LEU A 450 -2.03 10.78 -15.03
N ASP A 451 -1.41 10.42 -13.91
CA ASP A 451 0.02 10.60 -13.69
C ASP A 451 0.81 9.63 -14.57
N VAL A 452 1.70 10.18 -15.39
CA VAL A 452 2.54 9.46 -16.33
C VAL A 452 3.93 9.28 -15.73
N ASP A 453 4.41 8.05 -15.66
CA ASP A 453 5.76 7.77 -15.17
C ASP A 453 6.83 8.16 -16.18
N LEU A 454 6.66 7.84 -17.46
CA LEU A 454 7.71 7.99 -18.49
C LEU A 454 7.13 8.52 -19.80
N ALA A 455 7.91 9.32 -20.56
CA ALA A 455 7.48 9.86 -21.86
C ALA A 455 8.52 9.59 -22.96
N VAL A 456 8.34 8.51 -23.70
CA VAL A 456 9.34 7.99 -24.66
C VAL A 456 8.85 8.10 -26.11
N PRO A 457 9.73 8.34 -27.10
CA PRO A 457 9.42 8.14 -28.51
C PRO A 457 9.08 6.67 -28.80
N ALA A 458 8.15 6.41 -29.72
CA ALA A 458 7.79 5.05 -30.14
C ALA A 458 8.96 4.18 -30.66
N LEU A 459 10.06 4.80 -31.09
CA LEU A 459 11.28 4.14 -31.55
C LEU A 459 12.12 3.55 -30.40
N GLU A 460 11.97 4.05 -29.17
CA GLU A 460 12.71 3.55 -27.98
C GLU A 460 12.00 2.37 -27.31
N VAL A 461 10.74 2.08 -27.69
CA VAL A 461 9.92 1.00 -27.10
C VAL A 461 10.31 -0.35 -27.68
N ASP A 462 11.43 -0.92 -27.23
CA ASP A 462 11.93 -2.23 -27.65
C ASP A 462 12.06 -3.23 -26.48
N TYR A 463 12.58 -4.42 -26.78
CA TYR A 463 12.79 -5.46 -25.76
C TYR A 463 13.84 -5.08 -24.72
N ARG A 464 14.78 -4.18 -25.04
CA ARG A 464 15.78 -3.67 -24.08
C ARG A 464 15.13 -2.68 -23.12
N PHE A 465 14.27 -1.81 -23.62
CA PHE A 465 13.46 -0.92 -22.78
C PHE A 465 12.51 -1.72 -21.87
N HIS A 466 11.79 -2.71 -22.41
CA HIS A 466 10.95 -3.62 -21.61
C HIS A 466 11.76 -4.35 -20.53
N ALA A 467 12.91 -4.94 -20.87
CA ALA A 467 13.78 -5.61 -19.89
C ALA A 467 14.35 -4.63 -18.85
N GLY A 468 14.67 -3.40 -19.26
CA GLY A 468 15.09 -2.33 -18.36
C GLY A 468 13.99 -1.95 -17.36
N VAL A 469 12.74 -1.85 -17.80
CA VAL A 469 11.57 -1.62 -16.94
C VAL A 469 11.39 -2.80 -15.98
N ALA A 470 11.37 -4.03 -16.49
CA ALA A 470 11.16 -5.24 -15.68
C ALA A 470 12.14 -5.39 -14.50
N LYS A 471 13.40 -4.93 -14.64
CA LYS A 471 14.40 -4.90 -13.54
C LYS A 471 13.97 -4.07 -12.33
N LEU A 472 13.05 -3.12 -12.48
CA LEU A 472 12.60 -2.24 -11.40
C LEU A 472 11.44 -2.85 -10.58
N GLY A 473 10.88 -3.98 -11.02
CA GLY A 473 9.97 -4.80 -10.22
C GLY A 473 10.67 -5.45 -9.01
N PRO A 474 9.97 -6.20 -8.13
CA PRO A 474 8.54 -6.54 -8.21
C PRO A 474 7.63 -5.31 -8.07
N TRP A 475 6.46 -5.37 -8.72
CA TRP A 475 5.48 -4.29 -8.77
C TRP A 475 4.43 -4.43 -7.66
N GLY A 476 3.99 -3.33 -7.06
CA GLY A 476 2.94 -3.35 -6.05
C GLY A 476 2.66 -1.96 -5.47
N MET A 477 2.11 -1.89 -4.26
CA MET A 477 1.87 -0.61 -3.59
C MET A 477 3.18 0.16 -3.37
N GLY A 478 3.18 1.47 -3.55
CA GLY A 478 4.39 2.32 -3.54
C GLY A 478 5.35 2.13 -4.73
N ASN A 479 5.37 0.94 -5.36
CA ASN A 479 6.20 0.63 -6.52
C ASN A 479 5.35 0.10 -7.70
N PRO A 480 4.41 0.88 -8.25
CA PRO A 480 3.56 0.43 -9.34
C PRO A 480 4.38 0.17 -10.62
N GLU A 481 3.88 -0.70 -11.49
CA GLU A 481 4.40 -0.84 -12.85
C GLU A 481 4.17 0.48 -13.62
N PRO A 482 5.20 1.04 -14.29
CA PRO A 482 5.15 2.41 -14.78
C PRO A 482 4.17 2.61 -15.94
N LEU A 483 3.41 3.70 -15.88
CA LEU A 483 2.61 4.20 -17.00
C LEU A 483 3.48 5.01 -17.96
N ILE A 484 3.55 4.57 -19.21
CA ILE A 484 4.44 5.14 -20.22
C ILE A 484 3.60 5.83 -21.29
N ALA A 485 3.82 7.13 -21.49
CA ALA A 485 3.38 7.84 -22.68
C ALA A 485 4.32 7.50 -23.85
N VAL A 486 3.81 6.74 -24.82
CA VAL A 486 4.51 6.40 -26.06
C VAL A 486 4.09 7.38 -27.15
N ARG A 487 5.05 8.15 -27.65
CA ARG A 487 4.79 9.28 -28.55
C ARG A 487 5.08 9.01 -30.02
N GLY A 488 4.26 9.57 -30.90
CA GLY A 488 4.48 9.58 -32.35
C GLY A 488 4.06 8.30 -33.07
N LEU A 489 3.04 7.60 -32.57
CA LEU A 489 2.49 6.40 -33.22
C LEU A 489 1.51 6.79 -34.34
N MET A 490 1.32 5.87 -35.29
CA MET A 490 0.33 5.98 -36.35
C MET A 490 -0.60 4.76 -36.31
N VAL A 491 -1.90 4.98 -36.22
CA VAL A 491 -2.90 3.90 -36.25
C VAL A 491 -2.91 3.29 -37.66
N THR A 492 -2.64 2.00 -37.78
CA THR A 492 -2.82 1.25 -39.05
C THR A 492 -4.08 0.39 -39.04
N ARG A 493 -4.58 0.01 -37.86
CA ARG A 493 -5.85 -0.70 -37.70
C ARG A 493 -6.42 -0.44 -36.32
N ALA A 494 -7.72 -0.21 -36.26
CA ALA A 494 -8.51 -0.26 -35.04
C ALA A 494 -9.66 -1.24 -35.22
N ARG A 495 -9.96 -2.04 -34.20
CA ARG A 495 -11.14 -2.91 -34.18
C ARG A 495 -11.63 -3.13 -32.77
N GLU A 496 -12.95 -3.20 -32.61
CA GLU A 496 -13.54 -3.82 -31.44
C GLU A 496 -13.23 -5.33 -31.43
N VAL A 497 -13.05 -5.91 -30.25
CA VAL A 497 -12.91 -7.35 -30.03
C VAL A 497 -13.83 -7.82 -28.91
N ASN A 498 -14.19 -9.11 -28.96
CA ASN A 498 -15.07 -9.75 -27.98
C ASN A 498 -14.61 -9.46 -26.54
N GLY A 499 -15.56 -9.08 -25.68
CA GLY A 499 -15.30 -8.62 -24.31
C GLY A 499 -15.44 -7.11 -24.09
N GLY A 500 -15.73 -6.33 -25.15
CA GLY A 500 -15.87 -4.88 -25.04
C GLY A 500 -14.51 -4.20 -24.90
N HIS A 501 -13.58 -4.53 -25.80
CA HIS A 501 -12.22 -4.00 -25.81
C HIS A 501 -11.88 -3.52 -27.23
N THR A 502 -10.94 -2.58 -27.36
CA THR A 502 -10.42 -2.16 -28.67
C THR A 502 -9.01 -2.69 -28.86
N GLN A 503 -8.75 -3.43 -29.95
CA GLN A 503 -7.39 -3.74 -30.39
C GLN A 503 -6.93 -2.70 -31.41
N LEU A 504 -5.72 -2.17 -31.21
CA LEU A 504 -5.03 -1.27 -32.11
C LEU A 504 -3.79 -1.95 -32.69
N VAL A 505 -3.44 -1.60 -33.92
CA VAL A 505 -2.11 -1.85 -34.51
C VAL A 505 -1.49 -0.49 -34.79
N LEU A 506 -0.30 -0.27 -34.24
CA LEU A 506 0.31 1.04 -34.07
C LEU A 506 1.69 1.05 -34.71
N LYS A 507 1.81 1.69 -35.87
CA LYS A 507 3.06 1.83 -36.61
C LYS A 507 3.95 2.89 -35.99
N ARG A 508 5.23 2.55 -35.81
CA ARG A 508 6.28 3.48 -35.35
C ARG A 508 7.24 3.90 -36.46
N ARG A 509 7.60 2.99 -37.39
CA ARG A 509 8.37 3.32 -38.60
C ARG A 509 8.15 2.30 -39.73
N LEU A 510 8.91 1.21 -39.73
CA LEU A 510 8.80 0.10 -40.70
C LEU A 510 8.02 -1.09 -40.12
N ASP A 511 7.83 -1.09 -38.80
CA ASP A 511 7.18 -2.12 -38.00
C ASP A 511 6.06 -1.52 -37.14
N VAL A 512 5.37 -2.41 -36.43
CA VAL A 512 4.18 -2.12 -35.63
C VAL A 512 4.34 -2.65 -34.20
N LEU A 513 3.65 -2.00 -33.27
CA LEU A 513 3.33 -2.52 -31.94
C LEU A 513 1.83 -2.85 -31.93
N ASP A 514 1.46 -3.97 -31.32
CA ASP A 514 0.05 -4.21 -30.98
C ASP A 514 -0.32 -3.37 -29.75
N GLY A 515 -1.57 -2.96 -29.67
CA GLY A 515 -2.14 -2.31 -28.48
C GLY A 515 -3.53 -2.86 -28.15
N ILE A 516 -3.90 -2.85 -26.88
CA ILE A 516 -5.25 -3.19 -26.44
C ILE A 516 -5.74 -2.20 -25.37
N ALA A 517 -6.93 -1.66 -25.58
CA ALA A 517 -7.65 -0.85 -24.61
C ALA A 517 -8.78 -1.70 -24.01
N PHE A 518 -8.54 -2.23 -22.80
CA PHE A 518 -9.52 -3.01 -22.06
C PHE A 518 -10.68 -2.13 -21.58
N GLY A 519 -11.91 -2.60 -21.73
CA GLY A 519 -13.13 -1.89 -21.29
C GLY A 519 -13.42 -0.59 -22.04
N TRP A 520 -12.97 -0.46 -23.29
CA TRP A 520 -13.17 0.74 -24.11
C TRP A 520 -13.45 0.38 -25.59
N PRO A 521 -14.63 -0.19 -25.91
CA PRO A 521 -14.98 -0.55 -27.29
C PRO A 521 -15.18 0.68 -28.19
N GLU A 522 -15.62 1.82 -27.63
CA GLU A 522 -15.89 3.05 -28.40
C GLU A 522 -14.61 3.63 -29.05
N LEU A 523 -13.42 3.32 -28.51
CA LEU A 523 -12.14 3.73 -29.09
C LEU A 523 -11.99 3.28 -30.55
N ALA A 524 -12.53 2.11 -30.91
CA ALA A 524 -12.49 1.59 -32.28
C ALA A 524 -13.21 2.48 -33.30
N ALA A 525 -14.17 3.30 -32.86
CA ALA A 525 -14.87 4.27 -33.70
C ALA A 525 -14.28 5.70 -33.60
N LEU A 526 -13.55 5.99 -32.52
CA LEU A 526 -12.92 7.29 -32.26
C LEU A 526 -11.61 7.50 -33.03
N VAL A 527 -10.88 6.43 -33.35
CA VAL A 527 -9.60 6.48 -34.09
C VAL A 527 -9.71 5.77 -35.43
N ARG A 528 -8.97 6.25 -36.43
CA ARG A 528 -9.00 5.79 -37.83
C ARG A 528 -7.60 5.43 -38.33
N GLU A 529 -7.55 4.62 -39.39
CA GLU A 529 -6.30 4.36 -40.10
C GLU A 529 -5.70 5.69 -40.61
N GLY A 530 -4.41 5.89 -40.35
CA GLY A 530 -3.66 7.11 -40.66
C GLY A 530 -3.60 8.13 -39.52
N ASP A 531 -4.45 8.04 -38.49
CA ASP A 531 -4.42 8.96 -37.35
C ASP A 531 -3.07 8.88 -36.61
N ARG A 532 -2.52 10.05 -36.27
CA ARG A 532 -1.34 10.17 -35.41
C ARG A 532 -1.76 10.29 -33.96
N VAL A 533 -1.25 9.39 -33.12
CA VAL A 533 -1.64 9.29 -31.71
C VAL A 533 -0.42 9.17 -30.81
N ASP A 534 -0.56 9.77 -29.63
CA ASP A 534 0.22 9.39 -28.47
C ASP A 534 -0.69 8.50 -27.59
N VAL A 535 -0.11 7.53 -26.88
CA VAL A 535 -0.88 6.64 -25.99
C VAL A 535 -0.20 6.57 -24.63
N VAL A 536 -0.99 6.60 -23.55
CA VAL A 536 -0.51 6.22 -22.21
C VAL A 536 -0.86 4.75 -21.99
N ALA A 537 0.15 3.93 -21.78
CA ALA A 537 0.03 2.48 -21.71
C ALA A 537 1.02 1.86 -20.73
N ARG A 538 0.77 0.60 -20.36
CA ARG A 538 1.82 -0.29 -19.83
C ARG A 538 2.41 -1.09 -20.98
N LEU A 539 3.70 -1.43 -20.89
CA LEU A 539 4.39 -2.23 -21.89
C LEU A 539 4.53 -3.66 -21.39
N VAL A 540 3.81 -4.59 -22.01
CA VAL A 540 3.81 -6.01 -21.64
C VAL A 540 4.42 -6.87 -22.75
N SER A 541 5.21 -7.86 -22.37
CA SER A 541 5.63 -8.94 -23.27
C SER A 541 4.63 -10.10 -23.22
N ARG A 542 4.25 -10.62 -24.38
CA ARG A 542 3.35 -11.77 -24.52
C ARG A 542 4.01 -12.86 -25.35
N ARG A 543 3.87 -14.11 -24.89
CA ARG A 543 4.34 -15.31 -25.59
C ARG A 543 3.15 -16.08 -26.17
N PHE A 544 3.17 -16.31 -27.49
CA PHE A 544 2.16 -17.10 -28.19
C PHE A 544 2.83 -17.98 -29.25
N GLY A 545 2.52 -19.28 -29.25
CA GLY A 545 3.11 -20.23 -30.21
C GLY A 545 4.64 -20.33 -30.16
N GLY A 546 5.26 -20.00 -29.02
CA GLY A 546 6.72 -19.92 -28.88
C GLY A 546 7.36 -18.62 -29.36
N VAL A 547 6.58 -17.68 -29.91
CA VAL A 547 7.05 -16.34 -30.32
C VAL A 547 6.74 -15.34 -29.21
N GLU A 548 7.72 -14.49 -28.88
CA GLU A 548 7.57 -13.36 -27.95
C GLU A 548 7.24 -12.07 -28.74
N SER A 549 6.37 -11.23 -28.18
CA SER A 549 5.86 -10.02 -28.82
C SER A 549 5.57 -8.94 -27.77
N LEU A 550 5.86 -7.67 -28.10
CA LEU A 550 5.50 -6.53 -27.24
C LEU A 550 4.08 -6.02 -27.55
N GLN A 551 3.33 -5.72 -26.51
CA GLN A 551 2.01 -5.10 -26.60
C GLN A 551 1.90 -3.91 -25.64
N LEU A 552 1.13 -2.91 -26.05
CA LEU A 552 0.75 -1.75 -25.23
C LEU A 552 -0.63 -2.00 -24.63
N ASP A 553 -0.70 -2.16 -23.31
CA ASP A 553 -1.96 -2.20 -22.56
C ASP A 553 -2.39 -0.75 -22.28
N ILE A 554 -3.21 -0.22 -23.19
CA ILE A 554 -3.54 1.20 -23.32
C ILE A 554 -4.58 1.63 -22.28
N ARG A 555 -4.27 2.73 -21.60
CA ARG A 555 -5.13 3.37 -20.59
C ARG A 555 -5.78 4.66 -21.10
N ASP A 556 -5.09 5.41 -21.95
CA ASP A 556 -5.64 6.60 -22.60
C ASP A 556 -4.96 6.89 -23.95
N VAL A 557 -5.63 7.65 -24.82
CA VAL A 557 -5.16 8.01 -26.17
C VAL A 557 -5.42 9.49 -26.43
N ALA A 558 -4.43 10.19 -26.97
CA ALA A 558 -4.56 11.58 -27.40
C ALA A 558 -4.08 11.74 -28.85
N HIS A 559 -4.62 12.73 -29.55
CA HIS A 559 -4.11 13.14 -30.86
C HIS A 559 -2.69 13.72 -30.69
N ALA A 560 -1.70 13.13 -31.37
CA ALA A 560 -0.35 13.70 -31.38
C ALA A 560 -0.37 15.04 -32.13
N PRO A 561 0.12 16.17 -31.56
CA PRO A 561 0.12 17.45 -32.26
C PRO A 561 0.90 17.35 -33.58
N ASP A 562 0.42 18.03 -34.62
CA ASP A 562 0.97 17.87 -35.97
C ASP A 562 2.32 18.59 -36.10
N VAL A 563 3.41 17.85 -35.86
CA VAL A 563 4.79 18.37 -35.86
C VAL A 563 5.34 18.66 -37.27
N ALA A 564 4.50 18.64 -38.30
CA ALA A 564 4.89 18.94 -39.70
C ALA A 564 5.52 20.34 -39.89
N HIS A 565 5.37 21.25 -38.92
CA HIS A 565 5.97 22.59 -38.91
C HIS A 565 6.75 22.91 -37.62
N ALA A 566 7.55 21.97 -37.11
CA ALA A 566 8.71 22.37 -36.32
C ALA A 566 9.67 23.18 -37.22
N PRO A 567 10.14 24.38 -36.82
CA PRO A 567 11.12 25.12 -37.61
C PRO A 567 12.42 24.31 -37.69
N ASP A 568 13.04 24.32 -38.87
CA ASP A 568 14.23 23.53 -39.17
C ASP A 568 15.43 24.02 -38.36
N VAL A 569 15.76 23.30 -37.27
CA VAL A 569 16.91 23.63 -36.41
C VAL A 569 18.22 23.06 -36.98
N ALA A 570 18.38 23.15 -38.31
CA ALA A 570 19.51 22.63 -39.08
C ALA A 570 20.48 23.73 -39.58
N HIS A 571 20.51 24.89 -38.93
CA HIS A 571 21.57 25.89 -39.12
C HIS A 571 22.30 26.14 -37.80
N ALA A 572 23.37 25.38 -37.57
CA ALA A 572 24.43 25.85 -36.69
C ALA A 572 25.06 27.11 -37.31
N PRO A 573 25.35 28.17 -36.54
CA PRO A 573 26.04 29.34 -37.08
C PRO A 573 27.45 28.94 -37.53
N ASP A 574 27.78 29.28 -38.78
CA ASP A 574 29.08 29.00 -39.37
C ASP A 574 30.16 29.84 -38.64
N VAL A 575 31.03 29.17 -37.87
CA VAL A 575 32.04 29.83 -37.02
C VAL A 575 33.30 30.12 -37.83
N ALA A 576 33.12 30.89 -38.90
CA ALA A 576 34.20 31.41 -39.71
C ALA A 576 33.96 32.89 -40.01
N HIS A 577 34.45 33.76 -39.14
CA HIS A 577 35.15 35.03 -39.44
C HIS A 577 35.52 35.70 -38.11
N ALA A 578 36.83 35.87 -37.85
CA ALA A 578 37.30 36.63 -36.69
C ALA A 578 37.17 38.15 -36.97
N PRO A 579 36.66 38.97 -36.03
CA PRO A 579 36.66 40.41 -36.19
C PRO A 579 38.08 40.98 -36.04
N ASP A 580 38.48 41.79 -37.00
CA ASP A 580 39.75 42.51 -37.00
C ASP A 580 39.77 43.61 -35.92
N VAL A 581 40.94 43.85 -35.31
CA VAL A 581 41.08 44.67 -34.09
C VAL A 581 41.78 45.98 -34.40
N ALA A 582 41.01 46.97 -34.89
CA ALA A 582 41.55 48.30 -35.19
C ALA A 582 40.57 49.45 -34.88
N HIS A 583 40.58 49.92 -33.62
CA HIS A 583 40.79 51.32 -33.20
C HIS A 583 40.10 51.67 -31.87
N ALA A 584 40.78 52.54 -31.11
CA ALA A 584 40.42 53.00 -29.77
C ALA A 584 39.42 54.19 -29.82
N PRO A 585 38.81 54.61 -28.70
CA PRO A 585 37.61 55.44 -28.72
C PRO A 585 37.89 56.93 -28.91
N ASP A 586 36.88 57.65 -29.41
CA ASP A 586 36.82 59.11 -29.36
C ASP A 586 35.80 59.58 -28.30
N VAL A 587 36.04 60.74 -27.71
CA VAL A 587 35.41 61.19 -26.46
C VAL A 587 34.70 62.52 -26.67
N ALA A 588 33.36 62.53 -26.71
CA ALA A 588 32.61 63.78 -26.76
C ALA A 588 31.25 63.74 -26.04
N HIS A 589 31.09 64.73 -25.15
CA HIS A 589 29.83 65.33 -24.67
C HIS A 589 29.00 64.60 -23.60
N ALA A 590 29.25 65.04 -22.37
CA ALA A 590 28.23 65.27 -21.34
C ALA A 590 28.16 66.80 -21.08
N PRO A 591 27.22 67.33 -20.27
CA PRO A 591 25.83 66.95 -20.03
C PRO A 591 24.87 68.16 -20.25
N ASP A 592 23.60 68.06 -19.88
CA ASP A 592 22.82 69.23 -19.45
C ASP A 592 22.06 68.96 -18.15
N VAL A 593 21.94 69.96 -17.28
CA VAL A 593 21.46 69.85 -15.90
C VAL A 593 20.69 71.10 -15.45
N ALA A 594 19.42 70.93 -15.08
CA ALA A 594 18.69 71.88 -14.22
C ALA A 594 17.84 71.08 -13.21
N ARG A 595 18.31 70.81 -11.98
CA ARG A 595 18.36 71.68 -10.78
C ARG A 595 17.03 72.31 -10.34
N ARG A 596 16.46 71.77 -9.26
CA ARG A 596 16.25 72.40 -7.94
C ARG A 596 15.97 71.26 -6.95
N ASN A 597 16.78 70.98 -5.93
CA ASN A 597 17.24 71.75 -4.76
C ASN A 597 16.45 71.37 -3.48
N LEU A 598 17.20 70.81 -2.50
CA LEU A 598 17.15 71.09 -1.05
C LEU A 598 15.88 70.64 -0.30
N GLU A 599 15.88 70.16 0.96
CA GLU A 599 16.84 69.82 2.04
C GLU A 599 16.06 68.90 3.01
N GLY A 600 16.58 68.10 3.94
CA GLY A 600 17.96 67.80 4.38
C GLY A 600 17.92 66.65 5.42
N GLY A 601 19.04 65.96 5.66
CA GLY A 601 19.67 65.89 6.99
C GLY A 601 19.29 64.64 7.81
N SER A 602 20.05 63.54 7.71
CA SER A 602 21.20 63.17 8.58
C SER A 602 20.79 62.37 9.85
N ARG A 603 21.04 61.05 9.95
CA ARG A 603 22.30 60.31 10.29
C ARG A 603 22.70 60.32 11.79
N ILE A 604 23.02 59.13 12.32
CA ILE A 604 24.03 58.77 13.38
C ILE A 604 23.53 58.28 14.78
N THR A 605 24.18 57.18 15.28
CA THR A 605 24.22 56.58 16.66
C THR A 605 22.93 56.05 17.32
N GLY A 606 22.89 55.01 18.18
CA GLY A 606 23.92 54.01 18.59
C GLY A 606 23.98 53.71 20.11
N THR A 607 23.55 52.50 20.56
CA THR A 607 23.87 51.84 21.89
C THR A 607 23.37 52.52 23.19
N ARG A 608 23.28 51.92 24.42
CA ARG A 608 23.36 50.54 25.01
C ARG A 608 22.51 50.49 26.36
N PRO A 609 22.45 49.38 27.17
CA PRO A 609 21.45 49.16 28.27
C PRO A 609 22.06 49.36 29.69
N PRO A 610 21.62 48.71 30.81
CA PRO A 610 20.31 48.25 31.35
C PRO A 610 19.97 48.89 32.74
N VAL A 611 18.96 48.42 33.52
CA VAL A 611 18.86 48.35 35.02
C VAL A 611 17.45 47.82 35.47
N ALA A 612 17.25 47.48 36.76
CA ALA A 612 16.55 46.28 37.25
C ALA A 612 15.78 46.42 38.62
N VAL A 613 15.05 45.35 39.01
CA VAL A 613 14.58 44.91 40.37
C VAL A 613 13.34 45.56 41.07
N GLY A 614 12.25 44.76 41.17
CA GLY A 614 11.47 44.38 42.40
C GLY A 614 10.49 45.38 43.09
N PRO A 615 9.68 44.95 44.10
CA PRO A 615 9.42 43.58 44.65
C PRO A 615 7.91 43.22 44.97
N GLU A 616 7.69 42.05 45.60
CA GLU A 616 6.47 41.36 46.14
C GLU A 616 5.80 42.02 47.41
N PRO A 617 4.72 41.50 48.12
CA PRO A 617 4.11 40.13 48.16
C PRO A 617 2.55 39.93 48.38
N ASP A 618 2.11 38.66 48.17
CA ASP A 618 1.08 37.72 48.78
C ASP A 618 0.10 38.11 49.95
N PRO A 619 -0.86 37.24 50.46
CA PRO A 619 -1.52 35.98 50.00
C PRO A 619 -3.07 35.81 50.35
N VAL A 620 -3.63 34.56 50.20
CA VAL A 620 -4.88 33.94 50.80
C VAL A 620 -6.26 34.26 50.14
N GLY A 621 -7.25 33.35 49.95
CA GLY A 621 -7.36 31.88 50.07
C GLY A 621 -8.83 31.33 50.08
N SER A 622 -9.00 30.00 50.01
CA SER A 622 -10.21 29.17 50.34
C SER A 622 -11.39 28.93 49.34
N ALA A 623 -11.49 27.66 48.90
CA ALA A 623 -12.67 26.75 48.79
C ALA A 623 -14.12 27.22 48.52
N ARG A 624 -14.81 26.53 47.57
CA ARG A 624 -15.91 25.59 47.92
C ARG A 624 -16.34 24.62 46.80
N VAL A 625 -16.81 23.45 47.25
CA VAL A 625 -17.52 22.41 46.48
C VAL A 625 -19.00 22.76 46.38
N MET A 626 -19.67 22.38 45.29
CA MET A 626 -21.11 22.06 45.34
C MET A 626 -21.48 20.90 44.39
N ARG A 627 -22.20 19.92 44.94
CA ARG A 627 -22.88 18.80 44.26
C ARG A 627 -24.40 19.09 44.24
N LEU A 628 -25.15 18.14 43.68
CA LEU A 628 -26.60 17.92 43.82
C LEU A 628 -27.46 18.71 42.81
N ASP A 629 -28.54 18.17 42.23
CA ASP A 629 -29.06 16.79 42.14
C ASP A 629 -30.15 16.74 41.04
N ALA A 630 -30.30 15.60 40.36
CA ALA A 630 -31.56 14.99 39.86
C ALA A 630 -31.27 13.76 38.98
#